data_AF-A0A3M1LYP2-F1
#
_entry.id   AF-A0A3M1LYP2-F1
#
_cell.length_a   1.000
_cell.length_b   1.000
_cell.length_c   1.000
_cell.angle_alpha   90.00
_cell.angle_beta   90.00
_cell.angle_gamma   90.00
#
_symmetry.space_group_name_H-M   'P 1'
#
loop_
_entity.id
_entity.type
_entity.pdbx_description
1 polymer ?
#
loop_
_entity_poly.entity_id
_entity_poly.type
_entity_poly.pdbx_seq_one_letter_code
_entity_poly.pdbx_strand_id
1 'polypeptide(L)'
;MLFVLLGGTLVALLWLRDALRPLMIASEKQRVPLQERVFRHSEITPAHPTLGDVVVFAAICDSCIDALRSEHDNHDTSCERAELLRRRVERRLATELNRYGWSIERFWFYRDVALTLYRDSIPPPLLWVARCLQPYAERRGNAELDSALYQAADVMLRGRIWWLQLGFAQPQPPRSDTALPVEGG
;
A
#
# COMPACT_ATOMS: atom_id res chain seq x y z
N MET A 1 -38.46 -14.51 27.74
CA MET A 1 -37.05 -14.44 27.26
C MET A 1 -36.87 -14.86 25.80
N LEU A 2 -37.43 -16.01 25.36
CA LEU A 2 -37.28 -16.50 23.98
C LEU A 2 -37.73 -15.48 22.91
N PHE A 3 -38.85 -14.77 23.14
CA PHE A 3 -39.38 -13.76 22.23
C PHE A 3 -38.51 -12.49 22.12
N VAL A 4 -37.74 -12.14 23.17
CA VAL A 4 -36.81 -11.00 23.15
C VAL A 4 -35.56 -11.36 22.35
N LEU A 5 -35.07 -12.59 22.50
CA LEU A 5 -33.98 -13.14 21.70
C LEU A 5 -34.34 -13.24 20.21
N LEU A 6 -35.55 -13.71 19.90
CA LEU A 6 -36.08 -13.77 18.54
C LEU A 6 -36.29 -12.38 17.94
N GLY A 7 -36.79 -11.42 18.72
CA GLY A 7 -36.93 -10.04 18.29
C GLY A 7 -35.58 -9.37 17.99
N GLY A 8 -34.59 -9.56 18.87
CA GLY A 8 -33.24 -9.03 18.68
C GLY A 8 -32.52 -9.61 17.46
N THR A 9 -32.66 -10.92 17.24
CA THR A 9 -32.10 -11.57 16.04
C THR A 9 -32.81 -11.14 14.76
N LEU A 10 -34.14 -10.93 14.80
CA LEU A 10 -34.89 -10.45 13.64
C LEU A 10 -34.48 -9.02 13.27
N VAL A 11 -34.29 -8.14 14.25
CA VAL A 11 -33.79 -6.78 14.03
C VAL A 11 -32.36 -6.81 13.48
N ALA A 12 -31.47 -7.64 14.03
CA ALA A 12 -30.11 -7.80 13.52
C ALA A 12 -30.09 -8.32 12.07
N LEU A 13 -30.97 -9.27 11.72
CA LEU A 13 -31.10 -9.80 10.36
C LEU A 13 -31.69 -8.77 9.39
N LEU A 14 -32.61 -7.92 9.83
CA LEU A 14 -33.15 -6.82 9.03
C LEU A 14 -32.10 -5.72 8.79
N TRP A 15 -31.31 -5.37 9.80
CA TRP A 15 -30.17 -4.46 9.65
C TRP A 15 -29.11 -5.01 8.70
N LEU A 16 -28.81 -6.32 8.80
CA LEU A 16 -27.89 -6.98 7.88
C LEU A 16 -28.43 -6.95 6.44
N ARG A 17 -29.74 -7.19 6.27
CA ARG A 17 -30.40 -7.13 4.97
C ARG A 17 -30.36 -5.73 4.37
N ASP A 18 -30.64 -4.69 5.15
CA ASP A 18 -30.61 -3.31 4.66
C ASP A 18 -29.19 -2.81 4.39
N ALA A 19 -28.18 -3.28 5.13
CA ALA A 19 -26.77 -3.04 4.81
C ALA A 19 -26.31 -3.76 3.52
N LEU A 20 -26.87 -4.95 3.23
CA LEU A 20 -26.55 -5.76 2.04
C LEU A 20 -27.35 -5.35 0.79
N ARG A 21 -28.50 -4.71 0.94
CA ARG A 21 -29.36 -4.27 -0.17
C ARG A 21 -28.69 -3.32 -1.17
N PRO A 22 -27.92 -2.28 -0.75
CA PRO A 22 -27.18 -1.45 -1.69
C PRO A 22 -26.04 -2.22 -2.40
N LEU A 23 -25.49 -3.25 -1.77
CA LEU A 23 -24.48 -4.14 -2.38
C LEU A 23 -25.09 -5.01 -3.49
N MET A 24 -26.33 -5.48 -3.31
CA MET A 24 -27.05 -6.24 -4.35
C MET A 24 -27.42 -5.39 -5.57
N ILE A 25 -27.85 -4.14 -5.39
CA ILE A 25 -28.25 -3.26 -6.50
C ILE A 25 -27.02 -2.81 -7.33
N ALA A 26 -25.86 -2.67 -6.69
CA ALA A 26 -24.61 -2.33 -7.38
C ALA A 26 -24.02 -3.49 -8.20
N SER A 27 -24.44 -4.74 -7.94
CA SER A 27 -23.98 -5.94 -8.65
C SER A 27 -24.56 -6.07 -10.07
N GLU A 28 -25.68 -5.43 -10.36
CA GLU A 28 -26.40 -5.61 -11.64
C GLU A 28 -25.92 -4.67 -12.75
N LYS A 29 -25.16 -3.62 -12.38
CA LYS A 29 -24.57 -2.66 -13.33
C LYS A 29 -23.05 -2.67 -13.22
N GLN A 30 -22.43 -3.31 -14.22
CA GLN A 30 -21.00 -3.30 -14.55
C GLN A 30 -20.05 -4.10 -13.65
N ARG A 31 -19.17 -4.87 -14.31
CA ARG A 31 -18.06 -5.66 -13.77
C ARG A 31 -16.93 -4.76 -13.24
N VAL A 32 -17.20 -4.03 -12.18
CA VAL A 32 -16.18 -3.31 -11.41
C VAL A 32 -16.42 -3.73 -9.97
N PRO A 33 -15.49 -4.48 -9.33
CA PRO A 33 -15.68 -5.01 -7.99
C PRO A 33 -16.01 -3.85 -7.04
N LEU A 34 -17.07 -4.02 -6.25
CA LEU A 34 -17.66 -3.02 -5.35
C LEU A 34 -16.64 -2.26 -4.47
N GLN A 35 -15.53 -2.93 -4.14
CA GLN A 35 -14.38 -2.33 -3.48
C GLN A 35 -13.88 -1.07 -4.23
N GLU A 36 -13.63 -1.14 -5.54
CA GLU A 36 -13.10 -0.01 -6.32
C GLU A 36 -14.02 1.22 -6.36
N ARG A 37 -15.34 1.04 -6.20
CA ARG A 37 -16.29 2.16 -6.26
C ARG A 37 -16.39 2.92 -4.94
N VAL A 38 -16.24 2.23 -3.80
CA VAL A 38 -16.27 2.88 -2.48
C VAL A 38 -14.98 3.67 -2.24
N PHE A 39 -13.85 3.26 -2.82
CA PHE A 39 -12.54 3.89 -2.57
C PHE A 39 -12.23 5.12 -3.43
N ARG A 40 -13.03 5.45 -4.46
CA ARG A 40 -12.77 6.59 -5.36
C ARG A 40 -13.17 7.98 -4.82
N HIS A 41 -13.87 8.06 -3.69
CA HIS A 41 -14.45 9.33 -3.19
C HIS A 41 -13.82 9.86 -1.89
N SER A 42 -12.67 9.32 -1.48
CA SER A 42 -11.92 9.94 -0.38
C SER A 42 -10.95 10.99 -0.94
N GLU A 43 -11.44 12.20 -1.24
CA GLU A 43 -10.58 13.39 -1.13
C GLU A 43 -10.31 13.60 0.37
N ILE A 44 -9.45 12.77 0.95
CA ILE A 44 -9.09 12.84 2.36
C ILE A 44 -7.62 13.17 2.42
N THR A 45 -7.36 14.40 2.83
CA THR A 45 -6.10 14.93 3.31
C THR A 45 -5.37 13.84 4.11
N PRO A 46 -4.06 13.60 3.90
CA PRO A 46 -3.29 12.58 4.62
C PRO A 46 -3.26 12.77 6.16
N ALA A 47 -3.86 13.84 6.67
CA ALA A 47 -4.01 14.14 8.10
C ALA A 47 -5.00 13.21 8.85
N HIS A 48 -5.86 12.46 8.16
CA HIS A 48 -6.85 11.58 8.79
C HIS A 48 -6.79 10.16 8.21
N PRO A 49 -5.85 9.33 8.67
CA PRO A 49 -5.73 7.96 8.19
C PRO A 49 -7.00 7.15 8.52
N THR A 50 -7.41 6.29 7.59
CA THR A 50 -8.60 5.44 7.75
C THR A 50 -8.27 3.96 7.55
N LEU A 51 -9.12 3.07 8.07
CA LEU A 51 -8.98 1.63 7.81
C LEU A 51 -9.09 1.32 6.31
N GLY A 52 -9.94 2.05 5.59
CA GLY A 52 -10.09 1.91 4.14
C GLY A 52 -8.77 2.19 3.41
N ASP A 53 -8.01 3.17 3.91
CA ASP A 53 -6.73 3.52 3.31
C ASP A 53 -5.68 2.43 3.53
N VAL A 54 -5.64 1.85 4.73
CA VAL A 54 -4.76 0.73 5.05
C VAL A 54 -5.06 -0.48 4.17
N VAL A 55 -6.34 -0.76 3.91
CA VAL A 55 -6.75 -1.84 3.00
C VAL A 55 -6.26 -1.57 1.57
N VAL A 56 -6.41 -0.36 1.07
CA VAL A 56 -5.94 0.00 -0.29
C VAL A 56 -4.41 -0.05 -0.36
N PHE A 57 -3.71 0.48 0.64
CA PHE A 57 -2.25 0.41 0.71
C PHE A 57 -1.75 -1.04 0.73
N ALA A 58 -2.40 -1.92 1.50
CA ALA A 58 -2.09 -3.35 1.52
C ALA A 58 -2.32 -3.99 0.15
N ALA A 59 -3.41 -3.66 -0.55
CA ALA A 59 -3.72 -4.16 -1.89
C ALA A 59 -2.69 -3.68 -2.94
N ILE A 60 -2.24 -2.43 -2.86
CA ILE A 60 -1.14 -1.90 -3.69
C ILE A 60 0.14 -2.70 -3.42
N CYS A 61 0.47 -2.96 -2.15
CA CYS A 61 1.65 -3.73 -1.76
C CYS A 61 1.61 -5.16 -2.30
N ASP A 62 0.48 -5.86 -2.17
CA ASP A 62 0.28 -7.20 -2.73
C ASP A 62 0.52 -7.22 -4.24
N SER A 63 -0.05 -6.25 -4.95
CA SER A 63 0.10 -6.10 -6.39
C SER A 63 1.56 -5.85 -6.83
N CYS A 64 2.32 -5.10 -6.04
CA CYS A 64 3.76 -4.89 -6.26
C CYS A 64 4.59 -6.14 -5.98
N ILE A 65 4.24 -6.92 -4.94
CA ILE A 65 4.89 -8.21 -4.65
C ILE A 65 4.67 -9.20 -5.78
N ASP A 66 3.47 -9.25 -6.34
CA ASP A 66 3.17 -10.15 -7.46
C ASP A 66 4.07 -9.86 -8.68
N ALA A 67 4.45 -8.61 -8.91
CA ALA A 67 5.40 -8.24 -9.96
C ALA A 67 6.84 -8.74 -9.72
N LEU A 68 7.16 -9.13 -8.48
CA LEU A 68 8.46 -9.67 -8.05
C LEU A 68 8.45 -11.21 -7.94
N ARG A 69 7.28 -11.85 -7.80
CA ARG A 69 7.17 -13.31 -7.66
C ARG A 69 7.72 -14.09 -8.86
N SER A 70 7.67 -13.52 -10.06
CA SER A 70 8.20 -14.15 -11.28
C SER A 70 9.73 -14.24 -11.33
N GLU A 71 10.46 -13.69 -10.36
CA GLU A 71 11.93 -13.67 -10.34
C GLU A 71 12.55 -14.81 -9.52
N HIS A 72 11.75 -15.66 -8.91
CA HIS A 72 12.23 -16.71 -8.01
C HIS A 72 13.17 -17.72 -8.71
N ASP A 73 12.97 -17.94 -10.01
CA ASP A 73 13.73 -18.91 -10.80
C ASP A 73 14.86 -18.27 -11.63
N ASN A 74 15.10 -16.97 -11.46
CA ASN A 74 16.10 -16.26 -12.25
C ASN A 74 17.49 -16.30 -11.58
N HIS A 75 18.52 -16.67 -12.33
CA HIS A 75 19.90 -16.77 -11.84
C HIS A 75 20.73 -15.49 -12.05
N ASP A 76 20.19 -14.51 -12.78
CA ASP A 76 20.86 -13.22 -12.96
C ASP A 76 20.70 -12.32 -11.72
N THR A 77 21.79 -12.19 -10.95
CA THR A 77 21.85 -11.33 -9.75
C THR A 77 22.65 -10.04 -9.98
N SER A 78 22.69 -9.54 -11.22
CA SER A 78 23.38 -8.30 -11.58
C SER A 78 22.64 -7.05 -11.09
N CYS A 79 23.36 -5.94 -10.89
CA CYS A 79 22.71 -4.68 -10.51
C CYS A 79 21.85 -4.07 -11.62
N GLU A 80 22.15 -4.38 -12.88
CA GLU A 80 21.26 -4.06 -14.00
C GLU A 80 19.91 -4.76 -13.85
N ARG A 81 19.91 -6.03 -13.43
CA ARG A 81 18.67 -6.74 -13.14
C ARG A 81 17.91 -6.13 -11.98
N ALA A 82 18.57 -5.78 -10.87
CA ALA A 82 17.94 -5.10 -9.74
C ALA A 82 17.23 -3.80 -10.16
N GLU A 83 17.87 -3.02 -11.03
CA GLU A 83 17.30 -1.78 -11.58
C GLU A 83 16.09 -2.05 -12.50
N LEU A 84 16.14 -3.11 -13.31
CA LEU A 84 14.97 -3.54 -14.11
C LEU A 84 13.79 -3.94 -13.21
N LEU A 85 14.05 -4.61 -12.09
CA LEU A 85 13.02 -4.96 -11.11
C LEU A 85 12.43 -3.71 -10.47
N ARG A 86 13.28 -2.77 -10.05
CA ARG A 86 12.83 -1.47 -9.53
C ARG A 86 11.86 -0.79 -10.50
N ARG A 87 12.24 -0.67 -11.77
CA ARG A 87 11.39 -0.07 -12.82
C ARG A 87 10.10 -0.84 -13.08
N ARG A 88 10.11 -2.16 -12.93
CA ARG A 88 8.89 -2.98 -13.09
C ARG A 88 7.92 -2.72 -11.93
N VAL A 89 8.43 -2.73 -10.70
CA VAL A 89 7.64 -2.44 -9.51
C VAL A 89 7.11 -1.02 -9.54
N GLU A 90 7.91 -0.03 -9.93
CA GLU A 90 7.48 1.37 -10.02
C GLU A 90 6.39 1.59 -11.08
N ARG A 91 6.47 0.90 -12.22
CA ARG A 91 5.38 0.91 -13.22
C ARG A 91 4.11 0.27 -12.66
N ARG A 92 4.23 -0.82 -11.92
CA ARG A 92 3.08 -1.48 -11.28
C ARG A 92 2.45 -0.58 -10.22
N LEU A 93 3.27 0.05 -9.39
CA LEU A 93 2.84 1.02 -8.39
C LEU A 93 2.08 2.18 -9.04
N ALA A 94 2.64 2.81 -10.08
CA ALA A 94 1.95 3.88 -10.81
C ALA A 94 0.59 3.44 -11.38
N THR A 95 0.49 2.19 -11.85
CA THR A 95 -0.77 1.62 -12.35
C THR A 95 -1.80 1.50 -11.23
N GLU A 96 -1.43 0.97 -10.06
CA GLU A 96 -2.35 0.79 -8.94
C GLU A 96 -2.73 2.13 -8.30
N LEU A 97 -1.80 3.08 -8.16
CA LEU A 97 -2.11 4.43 -7.68
C LEU A 97 -3.18 5.09 -8.55
N ASN A 98 -3.04 5.01 -9.88
CA ASN A 98 -4.05 5.52 -10.81
C ASN A 98 -5.38 4.76 -10.70
N ARG A 99 -5.34 3.43 -10.54
CA ARG A 99 -6.54 2.59 -10.40
C ARG A 99 -7.37 2.98 -9.18
N TYR A 100 -6.71 3.16 -8.04
CA TYR A 100 -7.31 3.52 -6.77
C TYR A 100 -7.53 5.03 -6.58
N GLY A 101 -7.06 5.87 -7.51
CA GLY A 101 -7.15 7.33 -7.38
C GLY A 101 -6.30 7.90 -6.25
N TRP A 102 -5.16 7.28 -5.96
CA TRP A 102 -4.24 7.69 -4.91
C TRP A 102 -3.17 8.64 -5.44
N SER A 103 -2.95 9.75 -4.72
CA SER A 103 -1.81 10.61 -4.97
C SER A 103 -0.52 9.94 -4.50
N ILE A 104 0.61 10.38 -5.06
CA ILE A 104 1.93 9.86 -4.69
C ILE A 104 2.31 10.24 -3.26
N GLU A 105 1.87 11.41 -2.80
CA GLU A 105 2.09 11.90 -1.43
C GLU A 105 1.34 11.04 -0.42
N ARG A 106 0.11 10.63 -0.73
CA ARG A 106 -0.66 9.70 0.12
C ARG A 106 0.04 8.36 0.23
N PHE A 107 0.53 7.82 -0.89
CA PHE A 107 1.32 6.59 -0.87
C PHE A 107 2.57 6.72 -0.02
N TRP A 108 3.31 7.83 -0.16
CA TRP A 108 4.50 8.08 0.65
C TRP A 108 4.20 8.19 2.14
N PHE A 109 3.10 8.83 2.52
CA PHE A 109 2.66 8.87 3.92
C PHE A 109 2.48 7.45 4.49
N TYR A 110 1.71 6.60 3.82
CA TYR A 110 1.47 5.22 4.29
C TYR A 110 2.70 4.34 4.22
N ARG A 111 3.57 4.55 3.23
CA ARG A 111 4.89 3.91 3.17
C ARG A 111 5.73 4.26 4.39
N ASP A 112 5.81 5.53 4.75
CA ASP A 112 6.65 6.00 5.85
C ASP A 112 6.11 5.51 7.19
N VAL A 113 4.78 5.51 7.38
CA VAL A 113 4.11 4.84 8.51
C VAL A 113 4.50 3.36 8.56
N ALA A 114 4.35 2.64 7.45
CA ALA A 114 4.60 1.20 7.42
C ALA A 114 6.07 0.86 7.71
N LEU A 115 7.01 1.61 7.13
CA LEU A 115 8.44 1.39 7.33
C LEU A 115 8.94 1.81 8.72
N THR A 116 8.28 2.79 9.36
CA THR A 116 8.60 3.19 10.75
C THR A 116 8.09 2.16 11.75
N LEU A 117 6.93 1.56 11.48
CA LEU A 117 6.24 0.69 12.43
C LEU A 117 6.54 -0.80 12.25
N TYR A 118 6.91 -1.22 11.04
CA TYR A 118 7.02 -2.63 10.69
C TYR A 118 8.33 -2.93 9.97
N ARG A 119 8.87 -4.12 10.26
CA ARG A 119 10.04 -4.65 9.58
C ARG A 119 9.81 -6.10 9.18
N ASP A 120 9.39 -6.29 7.93
CA ASP A 120 9.27 -7.62 7.33
C ASP A 120 10.63 -8.24 7.00
N SER A 121 10.69 -9.57 7.03
CA SER A 121 11.82 -10.33 6.50
C SER A 121 11.80 -10.35 4.98
N ILE A 122 12.92 -9.97 4.36
CA ILE A 122 13.09 -10.05 2.90
C ILE A 122 13.25 -11.53 2.50
N PRO A 123 12.51 -12.04 1.49
CA PRO A 123 12.67 -13.40 1.01
C PRO A 123 14.11 -13.70 0.58
N PRO A 124 14.72 -14.85 0.97
CA PRO A 124 16.12 -15.15 0.69
C PRO A 124 16.54 -14.99 -0.78
N PRO A 125 15.74 -15.40 -1.78
CA PRO A 125 16.11 -15.24 -3.20
C PRO A 125 16.17 -13.79 -3.68
N LEU A 126 15.71 -12.82 -2.89
CA LEU A 126 15.71 -11.40 -3.23
C LEU A 126 16.67 -10.58 -2.35
N LEU A 127 17.36 -11.21 -1.40
CA LEU A 127 18.35 -10.51 -0.55
C LEU A 127 19.49 -9.88 -1.37
N TRP A 128 19.81 -10.46 -2.53
CA TRP A 128 20.86 -9.92 -3.39
C TRP A 128 20.55 -8.52 -3.92
N VAL A 129 19.26 -8.16 -4.06
CA VAL A 129 18.80 -6.85 -4.57
C VAL A 129 19.26 -5.72 -3.64
N ALA A 130 19.24 -5.97 -2.34
CA ALA A 130 19.66 -5.01 -1.32
C ALA A 130 21.15 -4.61 -1.42
N ARG A 131 21.97 -5.38 -2.16
CA ARG A 131 23.39 -5.04 -2.41
C ARG A 131 23.55 -3.95 -3.47
N CYS A 132 22.60 -3.87 -4.40
CA CYS A 132 22.67 -2.99 -5.57
C CYS A 132 21.90 -1.68 -5.37
N LEU A 133 20.81 -1.73 -4.63
CA LEU A 133 19.98 -0.57 -4.35
C LEU A 133 20.37 0.01 -3.00
N GLN A 134 20.42 1.35 -2.91
CA GLN A 134 20.57 1.99 -1.62
C GLN A 134 19.36 1.62 -0.75
N PRO A 135 19.57 0.97 0.41
CA PRO A 135 18.48 0.71 1.34
C PRO A 135 17.85 2.04 1.73
N TYR A 136 16.53 2.03 1.95
CA TYR A 136 15.81 3.21 2.38
C TYR A 136 16.50 3.83 3.60
N ALA A 137 16.95 5.07 3.47
CA ALA A 137 17.32 5.87 4.62
C ALA A 137 16.01 6.28 5.31
N GLU A 138 15.74 5.73 6.50
CA GLU A 138 14.59 6.09 7.33
C GLU A 138 14.45 7.61 7.42
N ARG A 139 13.51 8.20 6.69
CA ARG A 139 12.88 9.43 7.17
C ARG A 139 11.94 9.00 8.29
N ARG A 140 12.31 9.31 9.53
CA ARG A 140 11.38 9.30 10.66
C ARG A 140 10.32 10.37 10.40
N GLY A 141 9.24 9.97 9.75
CA GLY A 141 8.04 10.79 9.68
C GLY A 141 7.35 10.77 11.05
N ASN A 142 6.81 11.90 11.49
CA ASN A 142 5.96 11.97 12.69
C ASN A 142 4.54 11.44 12.40
N ALA A 143 4.43 10.45 11.50
CA ALA A 143 3.17 9.93 11.05
C ALA A 143 2.68 8.88 12.07
N GLU A 144 1.69 9.26 12.85
CA GLU A 144 1.10 8.40 13.89
C GLU A 144 -0.26 7.88 13.42
N LEU A 145 -0.47 6.57 13.58
CA LEU A 145 -1.79 5.94 13.53
C LEU A 145 -2.34 5.88 14.95
N ASP A 146 -3.64 6.08 15.12
CA ASP A 146 -4.27 5.76 16.41
C ASP A 146 -4.12 4.27 16.76
N SER A 147 -4.30 3.93 18.03
CA SER A 147 -4.06 2.58 18.54
C SER A 147 -4.94 1.48 17.90
N ALA A 148 -6.14 1.82 17.42
CA ALA A 148 -7.05 0.85 16.80
C ALA A 148 -6.68 0.59 15.33
N LEU A 149 -6.35 1.64 14.59
CA LEU A 149 -5.82 1.56 13.23
C LEU A 149 -4.47 0.85 13.18
N TYR A 150 -3.62 1.06 14.19
CA TYR A 150 -2.33 0.38 14.31
C TYR A 150 -2.47 -1.14 14.34
N GLN A 151 -3.38 -1.68 15.17
CA GLN A 151 -3.59 -3.13 15.27
C GLN A 151 -4.13 -3.71 13.96
N ALA A 152 -5.05 -3.01 13.30
CA ALA A 152 -5.56 -3.44 12.01
C ALA A 152 -4.47 -3.42 10.92
N ALA A 153 -3.63 -2.38 10.92
CA ALA A 153 -2.51 -2.25 9.99
C ALA A 153 -1.45 -3.33 10.21
N ASP A 154 -1.15 -3.73 11.45
CA ASP A 154 -0.20 -4.82 11.72
C ASP A 154 -0.64 -6.12 11.06
N VAL A 155 -1.91 -6.50 11.23
CA VAL A 155 -2.47 -7.71 10.63
C VAL A 155 -2.48 -7.63 9.10
N MET A 156 -2.78 -6.44 8.55
CA MET A 156 -2.90 -6.27 7.11
C MET A 156 -1.57 -6.11 6.39
N LEU A 157 -0.53 -5.54 7.01
CA LEU A 157 0.71 -5.19 6.32
C LEU A 157 1.82 -6.22 6.50
N ARG A 158 1.71 -7.11 7.50
CA ARG A 158 2.71 -8.15 7.76
C ARG A 158 2.96 -9.02 6.53
N GLY A 159 4.23 -9.14 6.15
CA GLY A 159 4.68 -9.89 4.98
C GLY A 159 4.45 -9.20 3.63
N ARG A 160 3.89 -7.98 3.62
CA ARG A 160 3.53 -7.25 2.40
C ARG A 160 4.45 -6.09 2.08
N ILE A 161 5.32 -5.69 3.00
CA ILE A 161 6.08 -4.44 2.90
C ILE A 161 7.59 -4.64 2.71
N TRP A 162 8.10 -5.87 2.77
CA TRP A 162 9.54 -6.15 2.62
C TRP A 162 10.17 -5.52 1.36
N TRP A 163 9.40 -5.40 0.28
CA TRP A 163 9.87 -4.83 -0.98
C TRP A 163 10.16 -3.32 -0.88
N LEU A 164 9.47 -2.60 0.02
CA LEU A 164 9.72 -1.19 0.28
C LEU A 164 11.09 -0.99 0.95
N GLN A 165 11.54 -1.96 1.75
CA GLN A 165 12.86 -1.94 2.41
C GLN A 165 14.01 -2.11 1.41
N LEU A 166 13.75 -2.63 0.20
CA LEU A 166 14.75 -2.80 -0.86
C LEU A 166 15.08 -1.51 -1.62
N GLY A 167 14.54 -0.35 -1.20
CA GLY A 167 14.77 0.92 -1.91
C GLY A 167 13.92 1.06 -3.18
N PHE A 168 12.87 0.25 -3.32
CA PHE A 168 11.84 0.47 -4.34
C PHE A 168 10.93 1.63 -3.95
N ALA A 169 10.39 2.33 -4.97
CA ALA A 169 9.47 3.46 -4.78
C ALA A 169 10.06 4.63 -3.95
N GLN A 170 11.37 4.88 -4.11
CA GLN A 170 12.06 6.01 -3.49
C GLN A 170 11.87 7.28 -4.33
N PRO A 171 11.70 8.46 -3.69
CA PRO A 171 11.84 9.73 -4.41
C PRO A 171 13.27 9.78 -4.98
N GLN A 172 13.42 10.04 -6.27
CA GLN A 172 14.77 10.25 -6.81
C GLN A 172 15.39 11.45 -6.09
N PRO A 173 16.64 11.34 -5.60
CA PRO A 173 17.32 12.52 -5.10
C PRO A 173 17.37 13.56 -6.24
N PRO A 174 17.20 14.86 -5.93
CA PRO A 174 17.32 15.89 -6.93
C PRO A 174 18.67 15.72 -7.65
N ARG A 175 18.65 15.72 -8.99
CA ARG A 175 19.88 15.62 -9.78
C ARG A 175 20.85 16.71 -9.34
N SER A 176 22.06 16.31 -8.94
CA SER A 176 23.12 17.22 -8.51
C SER A 176 23.53 18.22 -9.60
N ASP A 177 23.13 18.00 -10.85
CA ASP A 177 23.36 18.91 -11.98
C ASP A 177 22.61 20.25 -11.86
N THR A 178 21.71 20.39 -10.88
CA THR A 178 21.02 21.66 -10.57
C THR A 178 21.66 22.45 -9.42
N ALA A 179 22.81 22.01 -8.88
CA ALA A 179 23.65 22.88 -8.07
C ALA A 179 24.33 23.90 -8.99
N LEU A 180 23.62 24.98 -9.30
CA LEU A 180 24.22 26.18 -9.88
C LEU A 180 25.44 26.56 -9.02
N PRO A 181 26.61 26.81 -9.61
CA PRO A 181 27.70 27.39 -8.86
C PRO A 181 27.21 28.74 -8.32
N VAL A 182 27.16 28.85 -6.99
CA VAL A 182 27.06 30.13 -6.33
C VAL A 182 28.39 30.83 -6.59
N GLU A 183 28.47 31.59 -7.67
CA GLU A 183 29.58 32.53 -7.85
C GLU A 183 29.46 33.60 -6.77
N GLY A 184 30.27 33.44 -5.73
CA GLY A 184 30.72 34.53 -4.86
C GLY A 184 32.17 34.85 -5.23
N GLY A 185 32.45 36.11 -5.49
CA GLY A 185 33.78 36.65 -5.78
C GLY A 185 33.71 38.02 -6.42
#